data_AF-A0AAW0HUH1-F1
#
_entry.id   AF-A0AAW0HUH1-F1
#
_cell.length_a   1.000
_cell.length_b   1.000
_cell.length_c   1.000
_cell.angle_alpha   90.00
_cell.angle_beta   90.00
_cell.angle_gamma   90.00
#
_symmetry.space_group_name_H-M   'P 1'
#
loop_
_entity.id
_entity.type
_entity.pdbx_description
1 polymer ?
#
loop_
_entity_poly.entity_id
_entity_poly.type
_entity_poly.pdbx_seq_one_letter_code
_entity_poly.pdbx_strand_id
1 'polypeptide(L)'
;MESGLSQAFQEELTCPICRSYLTDLVTISCGHSFCRACLHLSWEDSPAHCPMCREPSQQKDFKTSIVLKKLVSIVRQASLMKYLISEENKCVIHKETKGIFCMENSIYLCRLCSGSHEHRGHKHCPIEAAAEGQMERLLKQMESLWEKIQENEENLEAEIVMISLWETCLIEREEAIRAKYRASYPDLAVQEEEHIECLREEGNYYLEKLRKSKATIVETSKQLREMYQELMVMSQEPYVIVLQDFDDIFRRSESIQLSKPLAMIPELGGLAVRGLI
;
A
#
# COMPACT_ATOMS: atom_id res chain seq x y z
N MET A 1 39.66 5.56 18.96
CA MET A 1 38.51 6.48 19.08
C MET A 1 37.41 5.91 18.21
N GLU A 2 36.49 5.15 18.79
CA GLU A 2 35.30 4.69 18.07
C GLU A 2 34.39 5.88 17.85
N SER A 3 34.45 6.48 16.67
CA SER A 3 33.51 7.50 16.24
C SER A 3 32.20 6.81 15.86
N GLY A 4 31.47 6.34 16.85
CA GLY A 4 30.04 6.07 16.69
C GLY A 4 29.33 7.38 16.35
N LEU A 5 28.32 7.31 15.49
CA LEU A 5 27.44 8.45 15.25
C LEU A 5 26.79 8.86 16.58
N SER A 6 26.70 10.16 16.85
CA SER A 6 26.09 10.64 18.08
C SER A 6 24.61 10.23 18.14
N GLN A 7 24.12 9.90 19.33
CA GLN A 7 22.71 9.53 19.53
C GLN A 7 21.74 10.60 18.99
N ALA A 8 22.08 11.88 19.22
CA ALA A 8 21.33 13.01 18.68
C ALA A 8 21.23 12.98 17.14
N PHE A 9 22.28 12.57 16.43
CA PHE A 9 22.24 12.46 14.96
C PHE A 9 21.36 11.29 14.50
N GLN A 10 21.33 10.19 15.25
CA GLN A 10 20.46 9.06 14.91
C GLN A 10 18.98 9.41 15.11
N GLU A 11 18.65 10.17 16.16
CA GLU A 11 17.28 10.63 16.45
C GLU A 11 16.70 11.48 15.32
N GLU A 12 17.50 12.34 14.67
CA GLU A 12 17.09 13.14 13.49
C GLU A 12 16.71 12.29 12.26
N LEU A 13 17.12 11.02 12.24
CA LEU A 13 16.80 10.07 11.16
C LEU A 13 15.67 9.11 11.53
N THR A 14 15.03 9.30 12.68
CA THR A 14 13.90 8.50 13.14
C THR A 14 12.57 9.16 12.79
N CYS A 15 11.57 8.33 12.49
CA CYS A 15 10.20 8.81 12.34
C CYS A 15 9.65 9.19 13.72
N PRO A 16 9.07 10.39 13.87
CA PRO A 16 8.49 10.80 15.16
C PRO A 16 7.29 9.96 15.62
N ILE A 17 6.67 9.20 14.71
CA ILE A 17 5.47 8.39 14.97
C ILE A 17 5.86 6.97 15.37
N CYS A 18 6.54 6.21 14.50
CA CYS A 18 6.92 4.83 14.82
C CYS A 18 8.22 4.71 15.62
N ARG A 19 8.99 5.80 15.80
CA ARG A 19 10.28 5.83 16.52
C ARG A 19 11.38 4.93 15.95
N SER A 20 11.19 4.42 14.74
CA SER A 20 12.19 3.67 13.95
C SER A 20 12.84 4.57 12.90
N TYR A 21 13.94 4.13 12.28
CA TYR A 21 14.54 4.86 11.15
C TYR A 21 13.51 5.11 10.03
N LEU A 22 13.56 6.32 9.46
CA LEU A 22 12.69 6.73 8.37
C LEU A 22 12.75 5.72 7.22
N THR A 23 11.61 5.14 6.89
CA THR A 23 11.47 4.19 5.78
C THR A 23 10.28 4.57 4.92
N ASP A 24 10.42 4.38 3.60
CA ASP A 24 9.51 4.98 2.61
C ASP A 24 9.16 6.43 2.97
N LEU A 25 10.22 7.24 3.12
CA LEU A 25 10.11 8.54 3.76
C LEU A 25 9.40 9.56 2.87
N VAL A 26 8.62 10.41 3.52
CA VAL A 26 7.92 11.55 2.94
C VAL A 26 8.21 12.80 3.75
N THR A 27 8.51 13.89 3.06
CA THR A 27 8.70 15.21 3.64
C THR A 27 7.53 16.10 3.22
N ILE A 28 6.80 16.64 4.20
CA ILE A 28 5.65 17.52 3.96
C ILE A 28 6.09 18.99 3.86
N SER A 29 5.14 19.87 3.49
CA SER A 29 5.38 21.30 3.23
C SER A 29 6.10 22.04 4.36
N CYS A 30 5.86 21.68 5.62
CA CYS A 30 6.53 22.29 6.78
C CYS A 30 7.96 21.76 7.02
N GLY A 31 8.49 20.88 6.17
CA GLY A 31 9.84 20.32 6.23
C GLY A 31 10.02 19.10 7.14
N HIS A 32 9.01 18.70 7.92
CA HIS A 32 9.07 17.50 8.74
C HIS A 32 8.97 16.23 7.88
N SER A 33 9.71 15.19 8.27
CA SER A 33 9.76 13.92 7.55
C SER A 33 9.21 12.77 8.39
N PHE A 34 8.47 11.88 7.73
CA PHE A 34 7.79 10.74 8.33
C PHE A 34 7.93 9.51 7.42
N CYS A 35 7.68 8.31 7.95
CA CYS A 35 7.34 7.18 7.08
C CYS A 35 5.97 7.47 6.43
N ARG A 36 5.81 7.17 5.13
CA ARG A 36 4.56 7.39 4.39
C ARG A 36 3.35 6.77 5.10
N ALA A 37 3.50 5.52 5.51
CA ALA A 37 2.51 4.80 6.32
C ALA A 37 2.06 5.57 7.57
N CYS A 38 3.04 6.05 8.35
CA CYS A 38 2.79 6.73 9.62
C CYS A 38 2.04 8.04 9.40
N LEU A 39 2.40 8.76 8.35
CA LEU A 39 1.73 10.02 8.02
C LEU A 39 0.30 9.79 7.54
N HIS A 40 0.06 8.82 6.66
CA HIS A 40 -1.30 8.51 6.20
C HIS A 40 -2.21 8.04 7.33
N LEU A 41 -1.76 7.10 8.17
CA LEU A 41 -2.51 6.67 9.35
C LEU A 41 -2.84 7.84 10.29
N SER A 42 -1.93 8.82 10.42
CA SER A 42 -2.20 10.01 11.23
C SER A 42 -3.29 10.92 10.65
N TRP A 43 -3.59 10.80 9.35
CA TRP A 43 -4.57 11.59 8.63
C TRP A 43 -5.90 10.87 8.39
N GLU A 44 -6.03 9.58 8.71
CA GLU A 44 -7.31 8.85 8.52
C GLU A 44 -8.46 9.48 9.34
N ASP A 45 -8.19 9.88 10.58
CA ASP A 45 -9.20 10.43 11.51
C ASP A 45 -9.06 11.95 11.74
N SER A 46 -8.15 12.62 11.04
CA SER A 46 -7.86 14.03 11.29
C SER A 46 -7.56 14.82 10.02
N PRO A 47 -7.87 16.13 9.97
CA PRO A 47 -7.51 16.92 8.80
C PRO A 47 -6.00 16.89 8.62
N ALA A 48 -5.53 16.86 7.37
CA ALA A 48 -4.12 16.71 7.01
C ALA A 48 -3.23 17.81 7.61
N HIS A 49 -2.80 17.63 8.85
CA HIS A 49 -1.91 18.51 9.58
C HIS A 49 -0.62 17.77 9.90
N CYS A 50 0.47 18.52 10.03
CA CYS A 50 1.73 17.96 10.48
C CYS A 50 1.60 17.39 11.91
N PRO A 51 1.93 16.11 12.13
CA PRO A 51 1.91 15.52 13.48
C PRO A 51 2.85 16.19 14.49
N MET A 52 3.86 16.93 14.01
CA MET A 52 4.86 17.61 14.85
C MET A 52 4.49 19.07 15.17
N CYS A 53 4.19 19.88 14.15
CA CYS A 53 3.94 21.32 14.33
C CYS A 53 2.48 21.75 14.13
N ARG A 54 1.60 20.82 13.74
CA ARG A 54 0.17 21.05 13.45
C ARG A 54 -0.10 22.04 12.32
N GLU A 55 0.90 22.39 11.51
CA GLU A 55 0.67 23.18 10.31
C GLU A 55 -0.19 22.41 9.31
N PRO A 56 -1.20 23.05 8.69
CA PRO A 56 -1.98 22.42 7.62
C PRO A 56 -1.08 22.02 6.45
N SER A 57 -1.22 20.78 6.02
CA SER A 57 -0.52 20.25 4.86
C SER A 57 -1.48 20.25 3.67
N GLN A 58 -1.21 21.13 2.70
CA GLN A 58 -1.86 21.09 1.40
C GLN A 58 -1.01 20.20 0.48
N GLN A 59 -1.26 18.89 0.43
CA GLN A 59 -1.13 18.03 -0.77
C GLN A 59 -0.74 16.57 -0.49
N LYS A 60 -1.26 15.72 -1.40
CA LYS A 60 -0.92 14.31 -1.65
C LYS A 60 0.46 14.11 -2.33
N ASP A 61 1.14 15.19 -2.71
CA ASP A 61 2.45 15.19 -3.41
C ASP A 61 3.60 15.32 -2.41
N PHE A 62 3.92 14.20 -1.77
CA PHE A 62 5.04 14.13 -0.86
C PHE A 62 6.37 14.16 -1.61
N LYS A 63 7.26 15.08 -1.22
CA LYS A 63 8.64 15.05 -1.69
C LYS A 63 9.44 14.09 -0.84
N THR A 64 10.29 13.31 -1.48
CA THR A 64 11.29 12.52 -0.77
C THR A 64 12.58 13.33 -0.63
N SER A 65 13.08 13.49 0.60
CA SER A 65 14.45 13.97 0.81
C SER A 65 15.49 12.90 0.46
N ILE A 66 16.18 13.08 -0.67
CA ILE A 66 17.28 12.20 -1.11
C ILE A 66 18.41 12.19 -0.07
N VAL A 67 18.66 13.33 0.58
CA VAL A 67 19.70 13.45 1.61
C VAL A 67 19.36 12.57 2.82
N LEU A 68 18.14 12.64 3.34
CA LEU A 68 17.71 11.79 4.46
C LEU A 68 17.76 10.31 4.10
N LYS A 69 17.32 9.93 2.89
CA LYS A 69 17.43 8.53 2.41
C LYS A 69 18.88 8.03 2.46
N LYS A 70 19.84 8.84 1.97
CA LYS A 70 21.27 8.50 2.00
C LYS A 70 21.81 8.40 3.43
N LEU A 71 21.42 9.32 4.31
CA LEU A 71 21.88 9.30 5.71
C LEU A 71 21.37 8.06 6.45
N VAL A 72 20.08 7.70 6.28
CA VAL A 72 19.52 6.46 6.85
C VAL A 72 20.28 5.24 6.36
N SER A 73 20.56 5.14 5.05
CA SER A 73 21.38 4.05 4.48
C SER A 73 22.77 3.98 5.14
N ILE A 74 23.47 5.11 5.29
CA ILE A 74 24.79 5.16 5.95
C ILE A 74 24.72 4.63 7.39
N VAL A 75 23.71 5.02 8.17
CA VAL A 75 23.55 4.55 9.56
C VAL A 75 23.26 3.05 9.62
N ARG A 76 22.43 2.54 8.70
CA ARG A 76 22.13 1.11 8.60
C ARG A 76 23.37 0.30 8.18
N GLN A 77 24.16 0.80 7.22
CA GLN A 77 25.44 0.22 6.82
C GLN A 77 26.44 0.19 7.97
N ALA A 78 26.59 1.30 8.72
CA ALA A 78 27.48 1.33 9.88
C ALA A 78 27.08 0.28 10.94
N SER A 79 25.77 0.10 11.14
CA SER A 79 25.23 -0.91 12.06
C SER A 79 25.51 -2.33 11.57
N LEU A 80 25.34 -2.59 10.27
CA LEU A 80 25.70 -3.85 9.63
C LEU A 80 27.20 -4.15 9.78
N MET A 81 28.07 -3.18 9.51
CA MET A 81 29.52 -3.33 9.65
C MET A 81 29.92 -3.69 11.08
N LYS A 82 29.31 -3.04 12.08
CA LYS A 82 29.53 -3.38 13.49
C LYS A 82 29.15 -4.83 13.80
N TYR A 83 28.06 -5.32 13.23
CA TYR A 83 27.67 -6.73 13.36
C TYR A 83 28.71 -7.65 12.70
N LEU A 84 29.12 -7.39 11.45
CA LEU A 84 30.03 -8.25 10.69
C LEU A 84 31.44 -8.35 11.28
N ILE A 85 31.89 -7.34 12.03
CA ILE A 85 33.22 -7.34 12.68
C ILE A 85 33.24 -8.22 13.94
N SER A 86 32.09 -8.66 14.46
CA SER A 86 32.02 -9.54 15.64
C SER A 86 32.66 -10.91 15.38
N GLU A 87 33.19 -11.54 16.45
CA GLU A 87 33.85 -12.86 16.38
C GLU A 87 32.92 -13.95 15.84
N GLU A 88 31.61 -13.82 16.06
CA GLU A 88 30.57 -14.75 15.61
C GLU A 88 30.46 -14.81 14.07
N ASN A 89 30.89 -13.75 13.38
CA ASN A 89 30.83 -13.64 11.92
C ASN A 89 32.12 -14.05 11.21
N LYS A 90 33.05 -14.68 11.93
CA LYS A 90 34.23 -15.29 11.31
C LYS A 90 33.89 -16.64 10.68
N CYS A 91 34.54 -16.94 9.57
CA CYS A 91 34.50 -18.27 8.96
C CYS A 91 35.09 -19.30 9.93
N VAL A 92 34.37 -20.39 10.17
CA VAL A 92 34.81 -21.45 11.10
C VAL A 92 36.13 -22.08 10.63
N ILE A 93 36.28 -22.27 9.32
CA ILE A 93 37.42 -22.93 8.69
C ILE A 93 38.59 -21.95 8.53
N HIS A 94 38.34 -20.80 7.88
CA HIS A 94 39.40 -19.87 7.46
C HIS A 94 39.72 -18.77 8.47
N LYS A 95 38.90 -18.60 9.51
CA LYS A 95 39.02 -17.54 10.53
C LYS A 95 39.00 -16.10 9.98
N GLU A 96 38.66 -15.92 8.71
CA GLU A 96 38.42 -14.63 8.05
C GLU A 96 36.96 -14.16 8.27
N THR A 97 36.74 -12.85 8.34
CA THR A 97 35.39 -12.26 8.37
C THR A 97 34.60 -12.63 7.12
N LYS A 98 33.33 -12.98 7.31
CA LYS A 98 32.39 -13.22 6.20
C LYS A 98 31.90 -11.88 5.67
N GLY A 99 32.44 -11.43 4.54
CA GLY A 99 32.10 -10.15 3.89
C GLY A 99 31.37 -10.31 2.55
N ILE A 100 31.07 -11.54 2.13
CA ILE A 100 30.46 -11.84 0.83
C ILE A 100 29.12 -12.52 1.07
N PHE A 101 28.08 -12.09 0.38
CA PHE A 101 26.77 -12.75 0.39
C PHE A 101 26.60 -13.63 -0.86
N CYS A 102 26.19 -14.88 -0.65
CA CYS A 102 25.79 -15.79 -1.73
C CYS A 102 24.27 -15.74 -1.90
N MET A 103 23.81 -15.35 -3.09
CA MET A 103 22.38 -15.12 -3.35
C MET A 103 21.59 -16.44 -3.36
N GLU A 104 22.14 -17.49 -3.96
CA GLU A 104 21.46 -18.77 -4.16
C GLU A 104 21.25 -19.53 -2.84
N ASN A 105 22.18 -19.41 -1.90
CA ASN A 105 22.10 -20.09 -0.61
C ASN A 105 21.71 -19.16 0.54
N SER A 106 21.67 -17.84 0.30
CA SER A 106 21.40 -16.82 1.32
C SER A 106 22.29 -16.95 2.56
N ILE A 107 23.59 -17.16 2.34
CA ILE A 107 24.61 -17.30 3.39
C ILE A 107 25.77 -16.32 3.21
N TYR A 108 26.43 -16.02 4.33
CA TYR A 108 27.64 -15.20 4.36
C TYR A 108 28.90 -16.04 4.22
N LEU A 109 29.74 -15.67 3.27
CA LEU A 109 30.99 -16.33 2.92
C LEU A 109 32.19 -15.43 3.22
N CYS A 110 33.31 -16.03 3.62
CA CYS A 110 34.60 -15.36 3.48
C CYS A 110 35.12 -15.49 2.05
N ARG A 111 36.21 -14.78 1.75
CA ARG A 111 36.84 -14.76 0.42
C ARG A 111 37.22 -16.15 -0.07
N LEU A 112 37.73 -17.02 0.81
CA LEU A 112 38.13 -18.37 0.46
C LEU A 112 36.93 -19.30 0.21
N CYS A 113 35.87 -19.22 1.02
CA CYS A 113 34.64 -19.99 0.81
C CYS A 113 33.94 -19.61 -0.51
N SER A 114 33.96 -18.32 -0.87
CA SER A 114 33.39 -17.83 -2.15
C SER A 114 34.06 -18.46 -3.38
N GLY A 115 35.35 -18.81 -3.29
CA GLY A 115 36.09 -19.47 -4.39
C GLY A 115 36.04 -21.01 -4.35
N SER A 116 35.34 -21.59 -3.38
CA SER A 116 35.24 -23.04 -3.21
C SER A 116 34.46 -23.68 -4.37
N HIS A 117 34.63 -24.98 -4.56
CA HIS A 117 33.88 -25.73 -5.59
C HIS A 117 32.36 -25.62 -5.37
N GLU A 118 31.90 -25.60 -4.12
CA GLU A 118 30.49 -25.48 -3.76
C GLU A 118 29.85 -24.17 -4.24
N HIS A 119 30.59 -23.06 -4.19
CA HIS A 119 30.06 -21.73 -4.53
C HIS A 119 30.59 -21.15 -5.84
N ARG A 120 31.46 -21.87 -6.57
CA ARG A 120 32.12 -21.37 -7.79
C ARG A 120 31.15 -20.87 -8.88
N GLY A 121 29.95 -21.44 -8.95
CA GLY A 121 28.91 -21.08 -9.93
C GLY A 121 27.83 -20.13 -9.41
N HIS A 122 27.87 -19.73 -8.14
CA HIS A 122 26.83 -18.91 -7.51
C HIS A 122 27.12 -17.41 -7.71
N LYS A 123 26.07 -16.60 -7.64
CA LYS A 123 26.19 -15.15 -7.68
C LYS A 123 26.56 -14.63 -6.29
N HIS A 124 27.62 -13.84 -6.27
CA HIS A 124 28.17 -13.24 -5.06
C HIS A 124 28.13 -11.73 -5.16
N CYS A 125 27.95 -11.08 -4.02
CA CYS A 125 28.12 -9.64 -3.88
C CYS A 125 28.61 -9.30 -2.46
N PRO A 126 29.21 -8.11 -2.26
CA PRO A 126 29.46 -7.60 -0.92
C PRO A 126 28.16 -7.54 -0.11
N ILE A 127 28.22 -7.85 1.19
CA ILE A 127 27.02 -7.89 2.06
C ILE A 127 26.34 -6.51 2.11
N GLU A 128 27.12 -5.43 2.07
CA GLU A 128 26.66 -4.05 2.02
C GLU A 128 25.80 -3.80 0.77
N ALA A 129 26.28 -4.26 -0.39
CA ALA A 129 25.58 -4.12 -1.66
C ALA A 129 24.33 -5.01 -1.72
N ALA A 130 24.40 -6.22 -1.16
CA ALA A 130 23.25 -7.11 -1.02
C ALA A 130 22.15 -6.44 -0.18
N ALA A 131 22.51 -5.83 0.94
CA ALA A 131 21.57 -5.23 1.87
C ALA A 131 20.87 -4.00 1.27
N GLU A 132 21.63 -3.11 0.61
CA GLU A 132 21.02 -1.98 -0.13
C GLU A 132 20.12 -2.49 -1.26
N GLY A 133 20.56 -3.48 -2.02
CA GLY A 133 19.77 -4.03 -3.13
C GLY A 133 18.44 -4.61 -2.66
N GLN A 134 18.43 -5.33 -1.54
CA GLN A 134 17.19 -5.85 -0.94
C GLN A 134 16.31 -4.74 -0.38
N MET A 135 16.89 -3.75 0.31
CA MET A 135 16.15 -2.60 0.83
C MET A 135 15.54 -1.75 -0.29
N GLU A 136 16.25 -1.53 -1.39
CA GLU A 136 15.74 -0.84 -2.58
C GLU A 136 14.57 -1.62 -3.20
N ARG A 137 14.70 -2.95 -3.30
CA ARG A 137 13.64 -3.83 -3.81
C ARG A 137 12.40 -3.79 -2.94
N LEU A 138 12.57 -3.79 -1.61
CA LEU A 138 11.50 -3.63 -0.63
C LEU A 138 10.78 -2.28 -0.78
N LEU A 139 11.53 -1.18 -0.86
CA LEU A 139 10.98 0.15 -1.03
C LEU A 139 10.20 0.31 -2.34
N LYS A 140 10.68 -0.27 -3.46
CA LYS A 140 9.96 -0.26 -4.73
C LYS A 140 8.63 -1.02 -4.65
N GLN A 141 8.60 -2.15 -3.95
CA GLN A 141 7.37 -2.90 -3.73
C GLN A 141 6.39 -2.14 -2.85
N MET A 142 6.88 -1.45 -1.82
CA MET A 142 6.05 -0.56 -0.99
C MET A 142 5.46 0.60 -1.82
N GLU A 143 6.26 1.23 -2.68
CA GLU A 143 5.79 2.29 -3.59
C GLU A 143 4.69 1.79 -4.53
N SER A 144 4.86 0.61 -5.13
CA SER A 144 3.84 0.02 -6.00
C SER A 144 2.55 -0.36 -5.26
N LEU A 145 2.66 -0.91 -4.04
CA LEU A 145 1.49 -1.14 -3.18
C LEU A 145 0.79 0.16 -2.81
N TRP A 146 1.55 1.23 -2.58
CA TRP A 146 0.98 2.54 -2.28
C TRP A 146 0.12 3.07 -3.43
N GLU A 147 0.61 2.99 -4.67
CA GLU A 147 -0.16 3.34 -5.86
C GLU A 147 -1.47 2.54 -5.94
N LYS A 148 -1.41 1.24 -5.58
CA LYS A 148 -2.59 0.37 -5.54
C LYS A 148 -3.58 0.75 -4.44
N ILE A 149 -3.11 1.16 -3.28
CA ILE A 149 -3.97 1.68 -2.19
C ILE A 149 -4.71 2.93 -2.68
N GLN A 150 -4.00 3.86 -3.32
CA GLN A 150 -4.60 5.09 -3.85
C GLN A 150 -5.63 4.81 -4.95
N GLU A 151 -5.30 3.93 -5.91
CA GLU A 151 -6.24 3.50 -6.96
C GLU A 151 -7.51 2.87 -6.35
N ASN A 152 -7.35 2.06 -5.31
CA ASN A 152 -8.47 1.40 -4.65
C ASN A 152 -9.33 2.36 -3.80
N GLU A 153 -8.74 3.40 -3.21
CA GLU A 153 -9.46 4.51 -2.56
C GLU A 153 -10.31 5.29 -3.59
N GLU A 154 -9.76 5.59 -4.76
CA GLU A 154 -10.49 6.26 -5.85
C GLU A 154 -11.66 5.40 -6.37
N ASN A 155 -11.44 4.09 -6.54
CA ASN A 155 -12.50 3.16 -6.92
C ASN A 155 -13.60 3.08 -5.85
N LEU A 156 -13.23 3.08 -4.57
CA LEU A 156 -14.20 3.06 -3.48
C LEU A 156 -15.07 4.31 -3.47
N GLU A 157 -14.47 5.49 -3.65
CA GLU A 157 -15.21 6.75 -3.73
C GLU A 157 -16.13 6.77 -4.94
N ALA A 158 -15.65 6.35 -6.12
CA ALA A 158 -16.45 6.25 -7.33
C ALA A 158 -17.66 5.32 -7.14
N GLU A 159 -17.48 4.16 -6.50
CA GLU A 159 -18.56 3.21 -6.23
C GLU A 159 -19.57 3.76 -5.20
N ILE A 160 -19.12 4.49 -4.18
CA ILE A 160 -19.99 5.18 -3.21
C ILE A 160 -20.85 6.23 -3.91
N VAL A 161 -20.24 7.07 -4.75
CA VAL A 161 -20.95 8.08 -5.55
C VAL A 161 -21.94 7.40 -6.49
N MET A 162 -21.55 6.31 -7.15
CA MET A 162 -22.42 5.58 -8.08
C MET A 162 -23.65 4.98 -7.38
N ILE A 163 -23.49 4.39 -6.19
CA ILE A 163 -24.62 3.89 -5.38
C ILE A 163 -25.60 5.02 -5.07
N SER A 164 -25.09 6.17 -4.61
CA SER A 164 -25.91 7.34 -4.26
C SER A 164 -26.67 7.90 -5.48
N LEU A 165 -25.99 8.01 -6.63
CA LEU A 165 -26.60 8.45 -7.88
C LEU A 165 -27.69 7.49 -8.34
N TRP A 166 -27.48 6.19 -8.19
CA TRP A 166 -28.45 5.18 -8.57
C TRP A 166 -29.69 5.21 -7.68
N GLU A 167 -29.52 5.31 -6.36
CA GLU A 167 -30.62 5.47 -5.41
C GLU A 167 -31.46 6.72 -5.74
N THR A 168 -30.80 7.83 -6.08
CA THR A 168 -31.48 9.08 -6.51
C THR A 168 -32.23 8.88 -7.83
N CYS A 169 -31.60 8.26 -8.82
CA CYS A 169 -32.22 8.00 -10.13
C CYS A 169 -33.48 7.13 -10.03
N LEU A 170 -33.47 6.12 -9.15
CA LEU A 170 -34.65 5.29 -8.91
C LEU A 170 -35.82 6.09 -8.32
N ILE A 171 -35.55 6.98 -7.37
CA ILE A 171 -36.58 7.85 -6.76
C ILE A 171 -37.17 8.79 -7.82
N GLU A 172 -36.34 9.51 -8.58
CA GLU A 172 -36.79 10.43 -9.62
C GLU A 172 -37.62 9.72 -10.70
N ARG A 173 -37.23 8.49 -11.05
CA ARG A 173 -37.94 7.69 -12.05
C ARG A 173 -39.27 7.16 -11.52
N GLU A 174 -39.33 6.76 -10.25
CA GLU A 174 -40.59 6.42 -9.59
C GLU A 174 -41.54 7.64 -9.61
N GLU A 175 -41.08 8.81 -9.19
CA GLU A 175 -41.89 10.04 -9.19
C GLU A 175 -42.39 10.41 -10.59
N ALA A 176 -41.55 10.27 -11.62
CA ALA A 176 -41.94 10.51 -13.00
C ALA A 176 -43.03 9.53 -13.49
N ILE A 177 -42.95 8.25 -13.10
CA ILE A 177 -44.00 7.27 -13.38
C ILE A 177 -45.30 7.69 -12.68
N ARG A 178 -45.25 7.97 -11.38
CA ARG A 178 -46.43 8.41 -10.61
C ARG A 178 -47.09 9.64 -11.23
N ALA A 179 -46.31 10.65 -11.60
CA ALA A 179 -46.81 11.88 -12.23
C ALA A 179 -47.50 11.59 -13.57
N LYS A 180 -46.91 10.71 -14.40
CA LYS A 180 -47.48 10.34 -15.70
C LYS A 180 -48.82 9.60 -15.56
N TYR A 181 -48.92 8.64 -14.65
CA TYR A 181 -50.16 7.90 -14.41
C TYR A 181 -51.26 8.83 -13.89
N ARG A 182 -50.98 9.67 -12.89
CA ARG A 182 -51.96 10.62 -12.35
C ARG A 182 -52.46 11.63 -13.38
N ALA A 183 -51.62 12.06 -14.31
CA ALA A 183 -51.98 13.05 -15.33
C ALA A 183 -52.82 12.46 -16.47
N SER A 184 -52.53 11.23 -16.91
CA SER A 184 -53.16 10.62 -18.08
C SER A 184 -54.23 9.57 -17.75
N TYR A 185 -54.10 8.89 -16.61
CA TYR A 185 -54.86 7.70 -16.25
C TYR A 185 -55.16 7.59 -14.75
N PRO A 186 -55.93 8.52 -14.15
CA PRO A 186 -56.16 8.57 -12.70
C PRO A 186 -56.84 7.31 -12.12
N ASP A 187 -57.51 6.52 -12.95
CA ASP A 187 -58.19 5.29 -12.53
C ASP A 187 -57.30 4.02 -12.58
N LEU A 188 -56.03 4.13 -13.04
CA LEU A 188 -55.10 2.99 -13.21
C LEU A 188 -54.10 2.85 -12.05
N ALA A 189 -54.56 3.00 -10.81
CA ALA A 189 -53.70 2.95 -9.63
C ALA A 189 -53.00 1.59 -9.43
N VAL A 190 -53.64 0.50 -9.83
CA VAL A 190 -53.05 -0.85 -9.72
C VAL A 190 -51.88 -1.00 -10.71
N GLN A 191 -52.07 -0.60 -11.96
CA GLN A 191 -51.03 -0.67 -12.99
C GLN A 191 -49.88 0.32 -12.74
N GLU A 192 -50.15 1.45 -12.07
CA GLU A 192 -49.10 2.36 -11.59
C GLU A 192 -48.17 1.64 -10.61
N GLU A 193 -48.73 0.99 -9.59
CA GLU A 193 -47.93 0.34 -8.55
C GLU A 193 -47.19 -0.90 -9.08
N GLU A 194 -47.81 -1.70 -9.97
CA GLU A 194 -47.13 -2.83 -10.66
C GLU A 194 -45.89 -2.36 -11.46
N HIS A 195 -45.99 -1.21 -12.13
CA HIS A 195 -44.87 -0.65 -12.89
C HIS A 195 -43.75 -0.16 -11.97
N ILE A 196 -44.11 0.47 -10.84
CA ILE A 196 -43.14 0.93 -9.84
C ILE A 196 -42.45 -0.26 -9.17
N GLU A 197 -43.19 -1.33 -8.86
CA GLU A 197 -42.62 -2.56 -8.32
C GLU A 197 -41.58 -3.17 -9.26
N CYS A 198 -41.90 -3.29 -10.55
CA CYS A 198 -40.97 -3.76 -11.58
C CYS A 198 -39.70 -2.89 -11.68
N LEU A 199 -39.84 -1.56 -11.64
CA LEU A 199 -38.71 -0.62 -11.61
C LEU A 199 -37.84 -0.83 -10.36
N ARG A 200 -38.47 -1.00 -9.18
CA ARG A 200 -37.76 -1.22 -7.92
C ARG A 200 -37.02 -2.54 -7.91
N GLU A 201 -37.59 -3.60 -8.45
CA GLU A 201 -36.93 -4.91 -8.57
C GLU A 201 -35.67 -4.82 -9.45
N GLU A 202 -35.76 -4.22 -10.63
CA GLU A 202 -34.60 -4.01 -11.51
C GLU A 202 -33.56 -3.09 -10.84
N GLY A 203 -34.01 -2.00 -10.23
CA GLY A 203 -33.16 -1.06 -9.50
C GLY A 203 -32.40 -1.71 -8.35
N ASN A 204 -33.09 -2.49 -7.52
CA ASN A 204 -32.51 -3.22 -6.39
C ASN A 204 -31.52 -4.29 -6.83
N TYR A 205 -31.77 -4.95 -7.97
CA TYR A 205 -30.82 -5.90 -8.54
C TYR A 205 -29.47 -5.25 -8.86
N TYR A 206 -29.47 -4.06 -9.46
CA TYR A 206 -28.22 -3.32 -9.73
C TYR A 206 -27.58 -2.77 -8.45
N LEU A 207 -28.38 -2.23 -7.51
CA LEU A 207 -27.85 -1.79 -6.21
C LEU A 207 -27.16 -2.92 -5.45
N GLU A 208 -27.71 -4.13 -5.48
CA GLU A 208 -27.09 -5.28 -4.84
C GLU A 208 -25.74 -5.63 -5.47
N LYS A 209 -25.61 -5.52 -6.80
CA LYS A 209 -24.32 -5.69 -7.48
C LYS A 209 -23.31 -4.62 -7.09
N LEU A 210 -23.71 -3.35 -7.08
CA LEU A 210 -22.85 -2.25 -6.64
C LEU A 210 -22.39 -2.43 -5.19
N ARG A 211 -23.30 -2.84 -4.29
CA ARG A 211 -22.96 -3.12 -2.88
C ARG A 211 -21.97 -4.28 -2.73
N LYS A 212 -22.09 -5.33 -3.55
CA LYS A 212 -21.11 -6.44 -3.61
C LYS A 212 -19.75 -5.99 -4.16
N SER A 213 -19.75 -5.17 -5.21
CA SER A 213 -18.54 -4.55 -5.75
C SER A 213 -17.83 -3.72 -4.68
N LYS A 214 -18.55 -2.80 -4.03
CA LYS A 214 -18.06 -2.00 -2.89
C LYS A 214 -17.47 -2.86 -1.78
N ALA A 215 -18.16 -3.93 -1.37
CA ALA A 215 -17.66 -4.83 -0.32
C ALA A 215 -16.33 -5.48 -0.72
N THR A 216 -16.17 -5.85 -1.99
CA THR A 216 -14.92 -6.40 -2.54
C THR A 216 -13.81 -5.35 -2.51
N ILE A 217 -14.08 -4.11 -2.94
CA ILE A 217 -13.11 -3.00 -2.90
C ILE A 217 -12.65 -2.71 -1.46
N VAL A 218 -13.57 -2.76 -0.48
CA VAL A 218 -13.25 -2.57 0.95
C VAL A 218 -12.36 -3.71 1.48
N GLU A 219 -12.62 -4.95 1.09
CA GLU A 219 -11.76 -6.07 1.49
C GLU A 219 -10.37 -5.97 0.85
N THR A 220 -10.28 -5.64 -0.45
CA THR A 220 -8.99 -5.37 -1.11
C THR A 220 -8.24 -4.21 -0.44
N SER A 221 -8.94 -3.15 -0.02
CA SER A 221 -8.34 -2.03 0.73
C SER A 221 -7.65 -2.50 2.00
N LYS A 222 -8.30 -3.40 2.73
CA LYS A 222 -7.76 -3.97 3.97
C LYS A 222 -6.51 -4.80 3.69
N GLN A 223 -6.56 -5.70 2.71
CA GLN A 223 -5.43 -6.58 2.35
C GLN A 223 -4.21 -5.78 1.88
N LEU A 224 -4.42 -4.74 1.07
CA LEU A 224 -3.33 -3.86 0.61
C LEU A 224 -2.67 -3.13 1.78
N ARG A 225 -3.47 -2.61 2.72
CA ARG A 225 -2.95 -1.93 3.92
C ARG A 225 -2.18 -2.87 4.84
N GLU A 226 -2.70 -4.08 5.08
CA GLU A 226 -2.03 -5.10 5.89
C GLU A 226 -0.67 -5.49 5.26
N MET A 227 -0.64 -5.75 3.95
CA MET A 227 0.60 -6.07 3.24
C MET A 227 1.62 -4.91 3.30
N TYR A 228 1.16 -3.67 3.11
CA TYR A 228 2.02 -2.50 3.20
C TYR A 228 2.61 -2.32 4.62
N GLN A 229 1.83 -2.60 5.67
CA GLN A 229 2.31 -2.62 7.05
C GLN A 229 3.33 -3.75 7.31
N GLU A 230 3.11 -4.96 6.78
CA GLU A 230 4.07 -6.07 6.88
C GLU A 230 5.42 -5.67 6.27
N LEU A 231 5.43 -5.13 5.04
CA LEU A 231 6.67 -4.64 4.41
C LEU A 231 7.30 -3.48 5.17
N MET A 232 6.50 -2.58 5.75
CA MET A 232 7.00 -1.50 6.58
C MET A 232 7.74 -2.02 7.82
N VAL A 233 7.19 -3.00 8.54
CA VAL A 233 7.88 -3.62 9.69
C VAL A 233 9.21 -4.21 9.26
N MET A 234 9.20 -4.97 8.16
CA MET A 234 10.42 -5.58 7.62
C MET A 234 11.46 -4.56 7.19
N SER A 235 11.02 -3.41 6.69
CA SER A 235 11.90 -2.32 6.26
C SER A 235 12.59 -1.58 7.43
N GLN A 236 12.11 -1.79 8.66
CA GLN A 236 12.70 -1.25 9.88
C GLN A 236 13.70 -2.21 10.53
N GLU A 237 13.71 -3.47 10.10
CA GLU A 237 14.65 -4.46 10.63
C GLU A 237 16.10 -4.14 10.24
N PRO A 238 17.08 -4.58 11.05
CA PRO A 238 18.50 -4.50 10.71
C PRO A 238 18.80 -5.20 9.38
N TYR A 239 19.78 -4.68 8.65
CA TYR A 239 20.21 -5.24 7.35
C TYR A 239 20.55 -6.73 7.36
N VAL A 240 21.00 -7.26 8.49
CA VAL A 240 21.27 -8.70 8.66
C VAL A 240 19.99 -9.53 8.48
N ILE A 241 18.87 -9.05 9.02
CA ILE A 241 17.55 -9.69 8.88
C ILE A 241 16.99 -9.44 7.49
N VAL A 242 17.18 -8.23 6.93
CA VAL A 242 16.77 -7.86 5.56
C VAL A 242 17.40 -8.74 4.46
N LEU A 243 18.47 -9.46 4.78
CA LEU A 243 19.13 -10.38 3.85
C LEU A 243 18.60 -11.82 3.90
N GLN A 244 17.72 -12.16 4.84
CA GLN A 244 17.19 -13.51 5.02
C GLN A 244 15.79 -13.68 4.41
N ASP A 245 15.72 -14.39 3.27
CA ASP A 245 14.53 -14.87 2.54
C ASP A 245 13.25 -14.02 2.57
N PHE A 246 13.14 -13.11 1.59
CA PHE A 246 12.01 -12.19 1.39
C PHE A 246 11.11 -12.61 0.22
N ASP A 247 11.43 -13.70 -0.46
CA ASP A 247 10.79 -14.03 -1.72
C ASP A 247 9.33 -14.46 -1.49
N ASP A 248 9.00 -15.00 -0.32
CA ASP A 248 7.62 -15.31 0.03
C ASP A 248 6.75 -14.06 0.19
N ILE A 249 7.22 -13.06 0.94
CA ILE A 249 6.44 -11.84 1.14
C ILE A 249 6.29 -11.06 -0.17
N PHE A 250 7.31 -11.06 -1.03
CA PHE A 250 7.20 -10.44 -2.35
C PHE A 250 6.17 -11.16 -3.23
N ARG A 251 6.16 -12.49 -3.25
CA ARG A 251 5.12 -13.26 -3.99
C ARG A 251 3.71 -12.97 -3.46
N ARG A 252 3.53 -12.88 -2.14
CA ARG A 252 2.24 -12.55 -1.52
C ARG A 252 1.80 -11.13 -1.90
N SER A 253 2.72 -10.16 -1.84
CA SER A 253 2.50 -8.77 -2.25
C SER A 253 2.01 -8.69 -3.71
N GLU A 254 2.74 -9.32 -4.63
CA GLU A 254 2.39 -9.34 -6.05
C GLU A 254 1.02 -9.98 -6.29
N SER A 255 0.70 -11.06 -5.57
CA SER A 255 -0.60 -11.75 -5.69
C SER A 255 -1.77 -10.84 -5.29
N ILE A 256 -1.62 -10.03 -4.22
CA ILE A 256 -2.65 -9.09 -3.79
C ILE A 256 -2.82 -7.97 -4.82
N GLN A 257 -1.73 -7.44 -5.37
CA GLN A 257 -1.77 -6.35 -6.35
C GLN A 257 -2.44 -6.73 -7.68
N LEU A 258 -2.47 -8.02 -8.02
CA LEU A 258 -3.15 -8.53 -9.22
C LEU A 258 -4.68 -8.57 -9.06
N SER A 259 -5.18 -8.57 -7.83
CA SER A 259 -6.62 -8.49 -7.57
C SER A 259 -7.09 -7.04 -7.79
N LYS A 260 -7.57 -6.73 -9.00
CA LYS A 260 -8.10 -5.41 -9.36
C LYS A 260 -9.63 -5.43 -9.37
N PRO A 261 -10.30 -4.99 -8.30
CA PRO A 261 -11.72 -4.69 -8.40
C PRO A 261 -11.89 -3.41 -9.24
N LEU A 262 -12.63 -3.51 -10.33
CA LEU A 262 -13.01 -2.37 -11.17
C LEU A 262 -14.36 -1.83 -10.70
N ALA A 263 -14.49 -0.50 -10.65
CA ALA A 263 -15.77 0.14 -10.39
C ALA A 263 -16.80 -0.32 -11.44
N MET A 264 -18.00 -0.69 -11.00
CA MET A 264 -19.04 -1.20 -11.88
C MET A 264 -19.76 -0.03 -12.57
N ILE A 265 -20.00 -0.16 -13.88
CA ILE A 265 -20.84 0.77 -14.65
C ILE A 265 -22.17 0.06 -14.94
N PRO A 266 -23.26 0.39 -14.22
CA PRO A 266 -24.57 -0.18 -14.51
C PRO A 266 -25.21 0.54 -15.70
N GLU A 267 -25.75 -0.22 -16.65
CA GLU A 267 -26.60 0.29 -17.72
C GLU A 267 -28.06 0.02 -17.34
N LEU A 268 -28.87 1.07 -17.14
CA LEU A 268 -30.31 0.90 -17.05
C LEU A 268 -30.79 0.42 -18.42
N GLY A 269 -31.36 -0.79 -18.46
CA GLY A 269 -32.19 -1.18 -19.58
C GLY A 269 -33.26 -0.10 -19.75
N GLY A 270 -33.37 0.46 -20.95
CA GLY A 270 -34.49 1.34 -21.26
C GLY A 270 -35.77 0.53 -21.13
N LEU A 271 -36.37 0.49 -19.93
CA LEU A 271 -37.70 -0.02 -19.71
C LEU A 271 -38.64 0.87 -20.50
N ALA A 272 -38.84 0.50 -21.76
CA ALA A 272 -40.00 0.89 -22.51
C ALA A 272 -41.20 0.49 -21.67
N VAL A 273 -42.10 1.45 -21.42
CA VAL A 273 -43.39 1.18 -20.77
C VAL A 273 -44.08 0.11 -21.62
N ARG A 274 -44.03 -1.15 -21.17
CA ARG A 274 -44.76 -2.23 -21.86
C ARG A 274 -46.23 -1.91 -21.72
N GLY A 275 -46.87 -1.61 -22.85
CA GLY A 275 -48.32 -1.36 -22.93
C GLY A 275 -48.75 0.05 -23.33
N LEU A 276 -47.84 0.94 -23.77
CA LEU A 276 -48.21 2.25 -24.34
C LEU A 276 -47.87 2.37 -25.84
N ILE A 277 -48.28 1.40 -26.65
CA ILE A 277 -48.53 1.55 -28.10
C ILE A 277 -49.92 1.00 -28.39
#